data_AF-A0A9X1IMJ5-F1
#
_entry.id   AF-A0A9X1IMJ5-F1
#
_cell.length_a   1.000
_cell.length_b   1.000
_cell.length_c   1.000
_cell.angle_alpha   90.00
_cell.angle_beta   90.00
_cell.angle_gamma   90.00
#
_symmetry.space_group_name_H-M   'P 1'
#
loop_
_entity.id
_entity.type
_entity.pdbx_description
1 polymer ?
#
loop_
_entity_poly.entity_id
_entity_poly.type
_entity_poly.pdbx_seq_one_letter_code
_entity_poly.pdbx_strand_id
1 'polypeptide(L)'
;MKRIFVFLVPLLFTLSQNSFAQYVGPNAVVKTDLKQILADPVDDEYVKLKGYLIKKLSSDKYLFSDGAEQIRVEIDQFLFPTQPFDDKDLIEIEGEVEKDFLESAEIDVDRLTIVNP
;
A
#
# COMPACT_ATOMS: atom_id res chain seq x y z
N MET A 1 45.99 38.07 25.35
CA MET A 1 45.03 38.58 24.36
C MET A 1 44.92 37.59 23.22
N LYS A 2 43.71 37.13 22.88
CA LYS A 2 43.24 36.74 21.53
C LYS A 2 41.86 36.08 21.68
N ARG A 3 40.82 36.85 21.36
CA ARG A 3 39.42 36.41 21.29
C ARG A 3 39.22 35.75 19.92
N ILE A 4 38.72 34.52 19.88
CA ILE A 4 38.32 33.86 18.63
C ILE A 4 36.80 34.00 18.53
N PHE A 5 36.37 34.78 17.54
CA PHE A 5 34.99 34.82 17.08
C PHE A 5 34.75 33.61 16.18
N VAL A 6 33.79 32.76 16.51
CA VAL A 6 33.29 31.73 15.59
C VAL A 6 31.92 32.18 15.10
N PHE A 7 31.84 32.43 13.80
CA PHE A 7 30.63 32.81 13.09
C PHE A 7 29.77 31.57 12.80
N LEU A 8 28.49 31.72 13.12
CA LEU A 8 27.38 30.82 12.84
C LEU A 8 27.02 30.86 11.34
N VAL A 9 26.87 29.70 10.70
CA VAL A 9 26.18 29.58 9.40
C VAL A 9 25.16 28.44 9.52
N PRO A 10 23.84 28.72 9.47
CA PRO A 10 22.86 27.66 9.39
C PRO A 10 22.78 27.16 7.95
N LEU A 11 23.13 25.89 7.76
CA LEU A 11 23.04 25.17 6.50
C LEU A 11 21.57 24.76 6.28
N LEU A 12 20.82 25.52 5.48
CA LEU A 12 19.49 25.11 5.04
C LEU A 12 19.62 23.96 4.03
N PHE A 13 19.37 22.73 4.49
CA PHE A 13 19.06 21.61 3.60
C PHE A 13 17.62 21.76 3.10
N THR A 14 17.46 22.08 1.83
CA THR A 14 16.18 21.87 1.14
C THR A 14 16.19 20.44 0.63
N LEU A 15 15.38 19.56 1.24
CA LEU A 15 15.11 18.25 0.68
C LEU A 15 14.13 18.46 -0.48
N SER A 16 14.65 18.50 -1.70
CA SER A 16 13.83 18.41 -2.91
C SER A 16 13.20 17.03 -2.93
N GLN A 17 11.93 16.92 -2.54
CA GLN A 17 11.16 15.71 -2.77
C GLN A 17 10.91 15.61 -4.28
N ASN A 18 11.48 14.57 -4.89
CA ASN A 18 11.19 14.24 -6.28
C ASN A 18 9.74 13.77 -6.34
N SER A 19 8.84 14.64 -6.79
CA SER A 19 7.50 14.23 -7.20
C SER A 19 7.62 13.62 -8.60
N PHE A 20 7.54 12.30 -8.70
CA PHE A 20 7.43 11.60 -9.98
C PHE A 20 5.95 11.44 -10.35
N ALA A 21 5.32 12.52 -10.80
CA ALA A 21 4.05 12.39 -11.51
C ALA A 21 4.34 11.75 -12.88
N GLN A 22 4.34 10.42 -12.95
CA GLN A 22 4.68 9.68 -14.16
C GLN A 22 3.44 9.09 -14.82
N TYR A 23 3.14 9.55 -16.04
CA TYR A 23 2.18 8.90 -16.92
C TYR A 23 2.64 7.46 -17.21
N VAL A 24 1.93 6.49 -16.65
CA VAL A 24 2.16 5.08 -16.94
C VAL A 24 1.28 4.72 -18.13
N GLY A 25 1.88 4.67 -19.32
CA GLY A 25 1.19 4.40 -20.58
C GLY A 25 0.54 3.00 -20.62
N PRO A 26 0.01 2.56 -21.78
CA PRO A 26 -0.77 1.32 -21.92
C PRO A 26 -0.09 0.01 -21.48
N ASN A 27 1.15 0.06 -21.00
CA ASN A 27 1.91 -1.05 -20.44
C ASN A 27 2.31 -0.80 -18.98
N ALA A 28 1.52 -0.05 -18.21
CA ALA A 28 1.70 0.08 -16.78
C ALA A 28 1.78 -1.33 -16.15
N VAL A 29 2.94 -1.67 -15.62
CA VAL A 29 3.17 -2.97 -15.00
C VAL A 29 2.53 -2.91 -13.63
N VAL A 30 1.33 -3.45 -13.51
CA VAL A 30 0.67 -3.63 -12.21
C VAL A 30 1.31 -4.83 -11.52
N LYS A 31 1.82 -4.63 -10.30
CA LYS A 31 2.38 -5.74 -9.51
C LYS A 31 1.27 -6.66 -9.04
N THR A 32 1.51 -7.96 -9.15
CA THR A 32 0.54 -9.02 -8.81
C THR A 32 1.08 -10.07 -7.84
N ASP A 33 2.34 -9.93 -7.41
CA ASP A 33 3.03 -10.87 -6.54
C ASP A 33 3.21 -10.26 -5.14
N LEU A 34 2.41 -10.72 -4.17
CA LEU A 34 2.42 -10.21 -2.81
C LEU A 34 3.78 -10.42 -2.13
N LYS A 35 4.49 -11.51 -2.44
CA LYS A 35 5.80 -11.78 -1.86
C LYS A 35 6.82 -10.72 -2.27
N GLN A 36 6.78 -10.25 -3.52
CA GLN A 36 7.67 -9.18 -3.98
C GLN A 36 7.33 -7.85 -3.33
N ILE A 37 6.04 -7.55 -3.17
CA ILE A 37 5.57 -6.34 -2.47
C ILE A 37 6.06 -6.35 -1.01
N LEU A 38 5.96 -7.48 -0.31
CA LEU A 38 6.42 -7.60 1.08
C LEU A 38 7.96 -7.51 1.21
N ALA A 39 8.70 -7.98 0.21
CA ALA A 39 10.16 -7.94 0.22
C ALA A 39 10.74 -6.54 0.01
N ASP A 40 10.08 -5.71 -0.79
CA ASP A 40 10.47 -4.33 -1.10
C ASP A 40 9.22 -3.45 -1.30
N PRO A 41 8.54 -3.04 -0.22
CA PRO A 41 7.34 -2.22 -0.32
C PRO A 41 7.70 -0.80 -0.74
N VAL A 42 7.13 -0.40 -1.88
CA VAL A 42 7.26 0.96 -2.44
C VAL A 42 5.95 1.70 -2.17
N ASP A 43 6.05 2.84 -1.50
CA ASP A 43 4.93 3.73 -1.21
C ASP A 43 4.26 4.22 -2.51
N ASP A 44 2.95 4.41 -2.51
CA ASP A 44 2.10 4.78 -3.67
C ASP A 44 2.16 3.77 -4.84
N GLU A 45 2.69 2.56 -4.66
CA GLU A 45 2.78 1.57 -5.73
C GLU A 45 1.45 0.87 -5.97
N TYR A 46 0.91 1.01 -7.19
CA TYR A 46 -0.35 0.37 -7.57
C TYR A 46 -0.21 -1.15 -7.78
N VAL A 47 -1.10 -1.91 -7.15
CA VAL A 47 -1.09 -3.39 -7.15
C VAL A 47 -2.45 -3.97 -7.51
N LYS A 48 -2.45 -5.22 -7.96
CA LYS A 48 -3.64 -6.03 -8.19
C LYS A 48 -3.41 -7.43 -7.65
N LEU A 49 -4.12 -7.82 -6.61
CA LEU A 49 -3.89 -9.08 -5.88
C LEU A 49 -5.16 -9.94 -5.86
N LYS A 50 -4.98 -11.26 -5.98
CA LYS A 50 -6.05 -12.24 -5.83
C LYS A 50 -5.86 -13.07 -4.57
N GLY A 51 -6.94 -13.28 -3.82
CA GLY A 51 -6.86 -13.95 -2.53
C GLY A 51 -8.16 -13.90 -1.74
N TYR A 52 -8.04 -13.91 -0.42
CA TYR A 52 -9.15 -14.07 0.52
C TYR A 52 -9.04 -13.07 1.67
N LEU A 53 -10.18 -12.53 2.13
CA LEU A 53 -10.24 -11.83 3.41
C LEU A 53 -10.45 -12.84 4.53
N ILE A 54 -9.39 -13.13 5.28
CA ILE A 54 -9.38 -14.22 6.27
C ILE A 54 -9.67 -13.74 7.69
N LYS A 55 -9.61 -12.42 7.94
CA LYS A 55 -9.89 -11.85 9.27
C LYS A 55 -10.22 -10.37 9.21
N LYS A 56 -11.22 -9.92 9.97
CA LYS A 56 -11.45 -8.50 10.27
C LYS A 56 -10.58 -8.07 11.47
N LEU A 57 -9.81 -7.00 11.31
CA LEU A 57 -8.87 -6.50 12.33
C LEU A 57 -9.45 -5.29 13.07
N SER A 58 -10.06 -4.35 12.34
CA SER A 58 -10.74 -3.16 12.88
C SER A 58 -11.95 -2.80 12.01
N SER A 59 -12.43 -1.55 12.01
CA SER A 59 -13.58 -1.10 11.20
C SER A 59 -13.35 -1.41 9.71
N ASP A 60 -12.26 -0.88 9.18
CA ASP A 60 -11.95 -0.91 7.74
C ASP A 60 -10.67 -1.71 7.45
N LYS A 61 -9.99 -2.22 8.49
CA LYS A 61 -8.79 -3.06 8.31
C LYS A 61 -9.10 -4.55 8.35
N TYR A 62 -8.55 -5.28 7.39
CA TYR A 62 -8.69 -6.72 7.22
C TYR A 62 -7.32 -7.37 7.00
N LEU A 63 -7.24 -8.68 7.22
CA LEU A 63 -6.11 -9.50 6.83
C LEU A 63 -6.45 -10.21 5.51
N PHE A 64 -5.66 -9.92 4.49
CA PHE A 64 -5.73 -10.55 3.19
C PHE A 64 -4.67 -11.64 3.07
N SER A 65 -5.00 -12.73 2.36
CA SER A 65 -4.02 -13.75 1.99
C SER A 65 -4.18 -14.15 0.54
N ASP A 66 -3.06 -14.24 -0.18
CA ASP A 66 -2.99 -14.83 -1.52
C ASP A 66 -2.89 -16.38 -1.47
N GLY A 67 -2.93 -16.97 -0.27
CA GLY A 67 -2.77 -18.40 0.00
C GLY A 67 -1.35 -18.81 0.44
N ALA A 68 -0.35 -17.95 0.26
CA ALA A 68 1.03 -18.19 0.69
C ALA A 68 1.50 -17.13 1.70
N GLU A 69 1.26 -15.86 1.38
CA GLU A 69 1.61 -14.70 2.18
C GLU A 69 0.36 -14.00 2.72
N GLN A 70 0.56 -13.06 3.64
CA GLN A 70 -0.51 -12.28 4.25
C GLN A 70 -0.11 -10.81 4.38
N ILE A 71 -1.08 -9.92 4.20
CA ILE A 71 -0.89 -8.49 4.36
C ILE A 71 -2.17 -7.85 4.93
N ARG A 72 -2.00 -6.75 5.65
CA ARG A 72 -3.14 -5.91 6.04
C ARG A 72 -3.67 -5.18 4.81
N VAL A 73 -4.97 -5.02 4.77
CA VAL A 73 -5.64 -4.20 3.75
C VAL A 73 -6.63 -3.27 4.44
N GLU A 74 -6.69 -2.02 4.00
CA GLU A 74 -7.72 -1.07 4.36
C GLU A 74 -8.77 -1.06 3.24
N ILE A 75 -10.03 -1.31 3.59
CA ILE A 75 -11.15 -1.41 2.65
C ILE A 75 -12.32 -0.62 3.22
N ASP A 76 -12.58 0.53 2.61
CA ASP A 76 -13.75 1.32 2.91
C ASP A 76 -15.05 0.54 2.65
N GLN A 77 -16.05 0.75 3.52
CA GLN A 77 -17.33 0.03 3.45
C GLN A 77 -18.03 0.18 2.09
N PHE A 78 -17.88 1.31 1.39
CA PHE A 78 -18.54 1.55 0.10
C PHE A 78 -17.92 0.76 -1.07
N LEU A 79 -16.75 0.15 -0.88
CA LEU A 79 -16.09 -0.69 -1.88
C LEU A 79 -16.58 -2.14 -1.87
N PHE A 80 -17.25 -2.55 -0.79
CA PHE A 80 -17.76 -3.91 -0.68
C PHE A 80 -18.83 -4.19 -1.75
N PRO A 81 -18.74 -5.35 -2.44
CA PRO A 81 -19.78 -5.81 -3.35
C PRO A 81 -21.15 -5.90 -2.68
N THR A 82 -22.20 -5.71 -3.47
CA THR A 82 -23.58 -5.89 -3.00
C THR A 82 -23.95 -7.35 -2.77
N GLN A 83 -23.22 -8.27 -3.42
CA GLN A 83 -23.34 -9.71 -3.20
C GLN A 83 -22.60 -10.10 -1.90
N PRO A 84 -23.22 -10.89 -1.01
CA PRO A 84 -22.54 -11.42 0.15
C PRO A 84 -21.42 -12.38 -0.26
N PHE A 85 -20.30 -12.31 0.44
CA PHE A 85 -19.16 -13.22 0.31
C PHE A 85 -18.55 -13.48 1.70
N ASP A 86 -17.80 -14.57 1.84
CA ASP A 86 -17.13 -14.99 3.07
C ASP A 86 -15.62 -15.23 2.87
N ASP A 87 -14.99 -15.77 3.92
CA ASP A 87 -13.55 -16.04 3.99
C ASP A 87 -13.05 -17.12 3.00
N LYS A 88 -13.94 -17.78 2.27
CA LYS A 88 -13.63 -18.82 1.27
C LYS A 88 -13.84 -18.33 -0.16
N ASP A 89 -14.39 -17.13 -0.33
CA ASP A 89 -14.63 -16.58 -1.66
C ASP A 89 -13.38 -15.90 -2.19
N LEU A 90 -12.99 -16.27 -3.42
CA LEU A 90 -11.85 -15.67 -4.08
C LEU A 90 -12.20 -14.25 -4.54
N ILE A 91 -11.43 -13.28 -4.08
CA ILE A 91 -11.57 -11.88 -4.46
C ILE A 91 -10.33 -11.39 -5.22
N GLU A 92 -10.51 -10.32 -5.99
CA GLU A 92 -9.45 -9.48 -6.53
C GLU A 92 -9.55 -8.10 -5.88
N ILE A 93 -8.43 -7.61 -5.35
CA ILE A 93 -8.27 -6.24 -4.86
C ILE A 93 -7.32 -5.47 -5.78
N GLU A 94 -7.62 -4.20 -6.00
CA GLU A 94 -6.71 -3.23 -6.62
C GLU A 94 -6.59 -2.03 -5.71
N GLY A 95 -5.39 -1.45 -5.62
CA GLY A 95 -5.11 -0.38 -4.68
C GLY A 95 -3.63 -0.03 -4.61
N GLU A 96 -3.26 0.76 -3.63
CA GLU A 96 -1.91 1.31 -3.46
C GLU A 96 -1.24 0.71 -2.22
N VAL A 97 0.07 0.47 -2.32
CA VAL A 97 0.88 0.10 -1.15
C VAL A 97 1.10 1.35 -0.30
N GLU A 98 0.62 1.30 0.93
CA GLU A 98 0.77 2.37 1.92
C GLU A 98 1.86 2.01 2.91
N LYS A 99 2.84 2.90 3.07
CA LYS A 99 3.97 2.73 3.97
C LYS A 99 4.04 3.86 5.01
N ASP A 100 3.36 3.64 6.12
CA ASP A 100 3.64 4.42 7.34
C ASP A 100 5.02 4.05 7.90
N PHE A 101 5.81 5.05 8.27
CA PHE A 101 7.13 4.89 8.88
C PHE A 101 7.10 4.04 10.17
N LEU A 102 5.99 4.04 10.90
CA LEU A 102 5.84 3.31 12.18
C LEU A 102 5.06 2.00 12.07
N GLU A 103 4.44 1.72 10.93
CA GLU A 103 3.65 0.51 10.73
C GLU A 103 4.23 -0.41 9.64
N SER A 104 3.80 -1.68 9.64
CA SER A 104 4.08 -2.54 8.49
C SER A 104 3.29 -2.04 7.28
N ALA A 105 3.83 -2.19 6.07
CA ALA A 105 3.09 -1.87 4.86
C ALA A 105 1.70 -2.53 4.83
N GLU A 106 0.73 -1.84 4.25
CA GLU A 106 -0.62 -2.32 3.99
C GLU A 106 -1.04 -1.94 2.56
N ILE A 107 -2.17 -2.48 2.09
CA ILE A 107 -2.76 -2.04 0.82
C ILE A 107 -3.99 -1.19 1.16
N ASP A 108 -4.01 0.06 0.71
CA ASP A 108 -5.23 0.85 0.66
C ASP A 108 -5.99 0.47 -0.61
N VAL A 109 -7.19 -0.07 -0.46
CA VAL A 109 -7.93 -0.71 -1.56
C VAL A 109 -8.82 0.30 -2.23
N ASP A 110 -8.71 0.42 -3.55
CA ASP A 110 -9.60 1.24 -4.40
C ASP A 110 -10.74 0.44 -5.03
N ARG A 111 -10.56 -0.87 -5.18
CA ARG A 111 -11.53 -1.77 -5.83
C ARG A 111 -11.46 -3.16 -5.25
N LEU A 112 -12.63 -3.73 -4.96
CA LEU A 112 -12.79 -5.13 -4.59
C LEU A 112 -13.82 -5.79 -5.52
N THR A 113 -13.46 -6.94 -6.10
CA THR A 113 -14.36 -7.73 -6.95
C THR A 113 -14.33 -9.21 -6.54
N ILE A 114 -15.48 -9.88 -6.55
CA ILE A 114 -15.57 -11.34 -6.38
C ILE A 114 -15.21 -11.99 -7.72
N VAL A 115 -14.22 -12.89 -7.74
CA VAL A 115 -13.69 -13.46 -8.99
C VAL A 115 -14.60 -14.55 -9.56
N ASN A 116 -15.22 -15.36 -8.69
CA ASN A 116 -16.15 -16.43 -9.07
C ASN A 116 -17.49 -16.23 -8.33
N PRO A 117 -18.37 -15.36 -8.82
CA PRO A 117 -19.65 -15.05 -8.17
C PRO A 117 -20.66 -16.19 -8.22
#